data_AF-A0A7C2YV50-F1
#
_entry.id   AF-A0A7C2YV50-F1
#
_cell.length_a   1.000
_cell.length_b   1.000
_cell.length_c   1.000
_cell.angle_alpha   90.00
_cell.angle_beta   90.00
_cell.angle_gamma   90.00
#
_symmetry.space_group_name_H-M   'P 1'
#
loop_
_entity.id
_entity.type
_entity.pdbx_description
1 polymer ?
#
loop_
_entity_poly.entity_id
_entity_poly.type
_entity_poly.pdbx_seq_one_letter_code
_entity_poly.pdbx_strand_id
1 'polypeptide(L)'
;MKTAAVNRLRGVERDIVQVPVAGDVAPYYEPQGNEVAIFEAAYKKRLPVMLKGPTGCGKTRFLEFMAFELKRPLVTVSCHEDLTSSDLVGRFLLEGAETVWQDGPLTRAVKAGAICYLDEIVEARTDSTVVIHSLTDHRRKLTIEKKGMEIEAHEDFMLVISYNPGYQTVLKDLKPSTKQRFVAINFDFPPEEIERKILMNEVPGLAPEIAHQLVAAGRKARLLKDHGLEEATSTRALVYAGSMIGAGLDPVTACQVAMVNPITDDIELAEAMMEIVQAHFAA
;
A
#
# COMPACT_ATOMS: atom_id res chain seq x y z
N MET A 1 32.30 3.65 4.67
CA MET A 1 31.97 3.69 6.11
C MET A 1 31.10 4.92 6.38
N LYS A 2 29.77 4.79 6.29
CA LYS A 2 28.83 5.80 6.80
C LYS A 2 28.23 5.22 8.07
N THR A 3 28.69 5.71 9.20
CA THR A 3 28.14 5.40 10.52
C THR A 3 26.73 5.97 10.56
N ALA A 4 25.71 5.12 10.52
CA ALA A 4 24.35 5.51 10.86
C ALA A 4 24.39 6.05 12.29
N ALA A 5 24.04 7.32 12.46
CA ALA A 5 24.00 7.96 13.76
C ALA A 5 22.90 7.30 14.60
N VAL A 6 23.28 6.35 15.44
CA VAL A 6 22.46 5.82 16.52
C VAL A 6 22.20 6.97 17.49
N ASN A 7 21.02 7.57 17.41
CA ASN A 7 20.62 8.62 18.34
C ASN A 7 20.31 7.98 19.70
N ARG A 8 21.33 7.90 20.58
CA ARG A 8 21.20 7.38 21.95
C ARG A 8 20.19 8.14 22.82
N LEU A 9 19.69 9.30 22.38
CA LEU A 9 18.75 10.13 23.14
C LEU A 9 17.30 9.61 23.18
N ARG A 10 16.92 8.60 22.38
CA ARG A 10 15.52 8.10 22.31
C ARG A 10 15.30 6.65 22.75
N GLY A 11 16.22 6.07 23.54
CA GLY A 11 15.99 4.77 24.19
C GLY A 11 15.81 3.60 23.22
N VAL A 12 16.52 3.61 22.08
CA VAL A 12 16.65 2.43 21.21
C VAL A 12 17.71 1.51 21.82
N GLU A 13 17.36 0.82 22.90
CA GLU A 13 18.21 -0.17 23.54
C GLU A 13 18.12 -1.48 22.75
N ARG A 14 19.15 -1.80 21.96
CA ARG A 14 19.44 -3.12 21.35
C ARG A 14 18.38 -3.77 20.44
N ASP A 15 17.13 -3.36 20.48
CA ASP A 15 16.07 -3.86 19.61
C ASP A 15 16.41 -3.48 18.18
N ILE A 16 16.65 -4.52 17.39
CA ILE A 16 16.91 -4.50 15.95
C ILE A 16 15.97 -3.47 15.34
N VAL A 17 16.49 -2.28 15.04
CA VAL A 17 15.85 -1.40 14.08
C VAL A 17 15.95 -2.20 12.79
N GLN A 18 14.91 -2.96 12.45
CA GLN A 18 14.64 -3.29 11.08
C GLN A 18 14.45 -1.94 10.42
N VAL A 19 15.56 -1.37 9.94
CA VAL A 19 15.56 -0.23 9.06
C VAL A 19 14.91 -0.78 7.80
N PRO A 20 13.67 -0.40 7.47
CA PRO A 20 13.15 -0.69 6.16
C PRO A 20 14.09 -0.01 5.19
N VAL A 21 14.71 -0.80 4.33
CA VAL A 21 15.75 -0.36 3.42
C VAL A 21 15.14 0.72 2.54
N ALA A 22 15.47 1.98 2.80
CA ALA A 22 15.41 2.98 1.75
C ALA A 22 16.45 2.50 0.73
N GLY A 23 15.98 1.81 -0.32
CA GLY A 23 16.85 1.27 -1.36
C GLY A 23 17.71 2.39 -1.95
N ASP A 24 18.91 2.07 -2.42
CA ASP A 24 19.78 3.06 -3.08
C ASP A 24 19.24 3.47 -4.47
N VAL A 25 18.28 2.72 -5.01
CA VAL A 25 17.62 2.97 -6.30
C VAL A 25 16.20 3.44 -6.04
N ALA A 26 15.83 4.57 -6.65
CA ALA A 26 14.48 5.11 -6.58
C ALA A 26 13.48 4.08 -7.16
N PRO A 27 12.44 3.68 -6.41
CA PRO A 27 11.40 2.83 -6.95
C PRO A 27 10.66 3.61 -8.05
N TYR A 28 10.40 2.96 -9.19
CA TYR A 28 9.72 3.60 -10.29
C TYR A 28 8.26 3.93 -9.91
N TYR A 29 7.88 5.19 -10.08
CA TYR A 29 6.52 5.65 -9.93
C TYR A 29 6.25 6.72 -10.99
N GLU A 30 5.14 6.58 -11.71
CA GLU A 30 4.69 7.57 -12.70
C GLU A 30 3.57 8.40 -12.05
N PRO A 31 3.78 9.70 -11.80
CA PRO A 31 2.76 10.57 -11.25
C PRO A 31 1.54 10.69 -12.18
N GLN A 32 0.36 10.68 -11.59
CA GLN A 32 -0.93 10.76 -12.26
C GLN A 32 -1.61 12.13 -12.09
N GLY A 33 -1.14 12.93 -11.14
CA GLY A 33 -1.69 14.24 -10.82
C GLY A 33 -0.82 15.02 -9.83
N ASN A 34 -1.44 15.52 -8.77
CA ASN A 34 -0.79 16.35 -7.75
C ASN A 34 -0.51 15.60 -6.44
N GLU A 35 -0.63 14.27 -6.42
CA GLU A 35 -0.46 13.41 -5.25
C GLU A 35 0.92 13.58 -4.59
N VAL A 36 1.99 13.73 -5.37
CA VAL A 36 3.35 13.98 -4.87
C VAL A 36 3.38 15.29 -4.08
N ALA A 37 2.88 16.39 -4.66
CA ALA A 37 2.87 17.69 -4.02
C ALA A 37 1.97 17.74 -2.77
N ILE A 38 0.82 17.07 -2.81
CA ILE A 38 -0.08 16.95 -1.65
C ILE A 38 0.62 16.19 -0.51
N PHE A 39 1.28 15.08 -0.81
CA PHE A 39 1.97 14.27 0.19
C PHE A 39 3.15 15.02 0.81
N GLU A 40 3.95 15.73 0.01
CA GLU A 40 5.01 16.59 0.53
C GLU A 40 4.48 17.70 1.45
N ALA A 41 3.38 18.34 1.06
CA ALA A 41 2.75 19.38 1.87
C ALA A 41 2.24 18.82 3.20
N ALA A 42 1.59 17.65 3.16
CA ALA A 42 1.16 16.93 4.36
C ALA A 42 2.35 16.55 5.24
N TYR A 43 3.44 16.05 4.66
CA TYR A 43 4.67 15.71 5.37
C TYR A 43 5.29 16.92 6.08
N LYS A 44 5.45 18.05 5.37
CA LYS A 44 5.96 19.32 5.93
C LYS A 44 5.13 19.82 7.12
N LYS A 45 3.83 19.53 7.12
CA LYS A 45 2.89 19.88 8.20
C LYS A 45 2.64 18.75 9.19
N ARG A 46 3.32 17.60 9.03
CA ARG A 46 3.19 16.40 9.89
C ARG A 46 1.74 15.90 9.98
N LEU A 47 0.98 16.07 8.90
CA LEU A 47 -0.40 15.64 8.81
C LEU A 47 -0.48 14.16 8.42
N PRO A 48 -1.32 13.36 9.10
CA PRO A 48 -1.59 11.98 8.69
C PRO A 48 -2.22 11.93 7.28
N VAL A 49 -1.85 10.93 6.47
CA VAL A 49 -2.37 10.76 5.11
C VAL A 49 -3.16 9.46 4.97
N MET A 50 -4.27 9.52 4.23
CA MET A 50 -5.08 8.38 3.83
C MET A 50 -5.01 8.24 2.31
N LEU A 51 -4.58 7.06 1.84
CA LEU A 51 -4.59 6.71 0.42
C LEU A 51 -5.85 5.93 0.10
N LYS A 52 -6.68 6.47 -0.78
CA LYS A 52 -7.95 5.86 -1.18
C LYS A 52 -7.85 5.38 -2.62
N GLY A 53 -8.36 4.20 -2.95
CA GLY A 53 -8.43 3.76 -4.36
C GLY A 53 -8.53 2.24 -4.50
N PRO A 54 -8.77 1.71 -5.70
CA PRO A 54 -8.90 0.27 -5.92
C PRO A 54 -7.61 -0.50 -5.64
N THR A 55 -7.71 -1.82 -5.49
CA THR A 55 -6.55 -2.72 -5.37
C THR A 55 -5.67 -2.62 -6.61
N GLY A 56 -4.35 -2.69 -6.42
CA GLY A 56 -3.40 -2.74 -7.54
C GLY A 56 -3.31 -1.49 -8.42
N CYS A 57 -3.73 -0.31 -7.95
CA CYS A 57 -3.58 0.98 -8.67
C CYS A 57 -2.29 1.77 -8.35
N GLY A 58 -1.41 1.22 -7.50
CA GLY A 58 -0.09 1.82 -7.22
C GLY A 58 0.04 2.59 -5.90
N LYS A 59 -0.91 2.49 -4.95
CA LYS A 59 -0.82 3.15 -3.62
C LYS A 59 0.46 2.81 -2.85
N THR A 60 0.80 1.53 -2.73
CA THR A 60 2.01 1.08 -2.03
C THR A 60 3.27 1.57 -2.75
N ARG A 61 3.29 1.50 -4.09
CA ARG A 61 4.40 1.97 -4.92
C ARG A 61 4.63 3.48 -4.80
N PHE A 62 3.56 4.26 -4.74
CA PHE A 62 3.61 5.69 -4.46
C PHE A 62 4.28 5.97 -3.11
N LEU A 63 3.94 5.21 -2.06
CA LEU A 63 4.56 5.38 -0.75
C LEU A 63 6.03 5.01 -0.71
N GLU A 64 6.43 3.93 -1.39
CA GLU A 64 7.84 3.57 -1.56
C GLU A 64 8.61 4.72 -2.23
N PHE A 65 8.04 5.31 -3.29
CA PHE A 65 8.60 6.48 -3.98
C PHE A 65 8.70 7.69 -3.04
N MET A 66 7.64 8.07 -2.33
CA MET A 66 7.67 9.20 -1.41
C MET A 66 8.64 8.98 -0.23
N ALA A 67 8.73 7.75 0.29
CA ALA A 67 9.68 7.42 1.34
C ALA A 67 11.13 7.58 0.87
N PHE A 68 11.42 7.15 -0.36
CA PHE A 68 12.72 7.35 -1.00
C PHE A 68 13.03 8.84 -1.18
N GLU A 69 12.13 9.61 -1.79
CA GLU A 69 12.30 11.05 -2.05
C GLU A 69 12.52 11.85 -0.75
N LEU A 70 11.74 11.54 0.29
CA LEU A 70 11.85 12.18 1.60
C LEU A 70 13.04 11.67 2.43
N LYS A 71 13.74 10.62 1.96
CA LYS A 71 14.82 9.94 2.68
C LYS A 71 14.37 9.52 4.08
N ARG A 72 13.22 8.86 4.13
CA ARG A 72 12.62 8.33 5.35
C ARG A 72 12.44 6.83 5.26
N PRO A 73 12.68 6.10 6.36
CA PRO A 73 12.37 4.68 6.39
C PRO A 73 10.84 4.47 6.28
N LEU A 74 10.41 3.37 5.64
CA LEU A 74 9.00 3.01 5.45
C LEU A 74 8.66 1.72 6.19
N VAL A 75 7.94 1.81 7.31
CA VAL A 75 7.47 0.64 8.06
C VAL A 75 6.07 0.29 7.57
N THR A 76 5.95 -0.78 6.78
CA THR A 76 4.65 -1.29 6.32
C THR A 76 4.11 -2.35 7.28
N VAL A 77 2.84 -2.23 7.62
CA VAL A 77 2.08 -3.22 8.38
C VAL A 77 0.85 -3.60 7.57
N SER A 78 0.76 -4.86 7.17
CA SER A 78 -0.45 -5.42 6.56
C SER A 78 -1.49 -5.67 7.65
N CYS A 79 -2.61 -4.97 7.59
CA CYS A 79 -3.69 -5.13 8.55
C CYS A 79 -4.56 -6.35 8.18
N HIS A 80 -4.96 -7.09 9.22
CA HIS A 80 -5.83 -8.25 9.13
C HIS A 80 -6.61 -8.40 10.44
N GLU A 81 -7.62 -9.27 10.47
CA GLU A 81 -8.53 -9.38 11.62
C GLU A 81 -7.83 -9.82 12.91
N ASP A 82 -6.78 -10.65 12.80
CA ASP A 82 -6.01 -11.10 13.96
C ASP A 82 -4.98 -10.08 14.48
N LEU A 83 -4.82 -8.92 13.80
CA LEU A 83 -3.84 -7.92 14.21
C LEU A 83 -4.29 -7.27 15.51
N THR A 84 -3.51 -7.41 16.58
CA THR A 84 -3.82 -6.80 17.89
C THR A 84 -3.08 -5.48 18.11
N SER A 85 -3.57 -4.67 19.05
CA SER A 85 -2.86 -3.47 19.52
C SER A 85 -1.46 -3.79 20.07
N SER A 86 -1.27 -4.97 20.67
CA SER A 86 0.02 -5.42 21.17
C SER A 86 0.99 -5.76 20.05
N ASP A 87 0.51 -6.24 18.91
CA ASP A 87 1.39 -6.50 17.76
C ASP A 87 1.87 -5.19 17.14
N LEU A 88 1.01 -4.14 17.09
CA LEU A 88 1.38 -2.80 16.62
C LEU A 88 2.35 -2.07 17.57
N VAL A 89 2.02 -2.04 18.86
CA VAL A 89 2.76 -1.26 19.86
C VAL A 89 3.97 -2.01 20.41
N GLY A 90 3.83 -3.30 20.66
CA GLY A 90 4.86 -4.12 21.26
C GLY A 90 4.33 -5.02 22.38
N ARG A 91 5.16 -5.99 22.74
CA ARG A 91 4.81 -7.03 23.70
C ARG A 91 6.04 -7.49 24.46
N PHE A 92 5.81 -8.11 25.61
CA PHE A 92 6.85 -8.82 26.33
C PHE A 92 7.03 -10.21 25.73
N LEU A 93 8.27 -10.59 25.47
CA LEU A 93 8.69 -11.91 25.03
C LEU A 93 9.51 -12.58 26.15
N LEU A 94 9.48 -13.91 26.18
CA LEU A 94 10.34 -14.69 27.05
C LEU A 94 11.60 -15.08 26.27
N GLU A 95 12.74 -14.59 26.72
CA GLU A 95 14.06 -14.97 26.21
C GLU A 95 14.79 -15.76 27.30
N GLY A 96 14.69 -17.10 27.21
CA GLY A 96 15.18 -17.99 28.25
C GLY A 96 14.39 -17.82 29.54
N ALA A 97 15.03 -17.29 30.59
CA ALA A 97 14.42 -17.03 31.89
C ALA A 97 14.03 -15.55 32.10
N GLU A 98 14.30 -14.68 31.13
CA GLU A 98 14.05 -13.24 31.24
C GLU A 98 12.85 -12.81 30.39
N THR A 99 12.08 -11.86 30.93
CA THR A 99 10.99 -11.21 30.21
C THR A 99 11.52 -9.92 29.60
N VAL A 100 11.65 -9.89 28.28
CA VAL A 100 12.20 -8.76 27.51
C VAL A 100 11.08 -8.05 26.78
N TRP A 101 11.10 -6.72 26.77
CA TRP A 101 10.17 -5.94 25.96
C TRP A 101 10.65 -5.88 24.51
N GLN A 102 9.75 -6.17 23.56
CA GLN A 102 10.00 -5.97 22.14
C GLN A 102 9.03 -4.92 21.59
N ASP A 103 9.57 -3.84 21.02
CA ASP A 103 8.77 -2.83 20.33
C ASP A 103 8.07 -3.41 19.10
N GLY A 104 6.80 -3.06 18.90
CA GLY A 104 6.06 -3.33 17.67
C GLY A 104 6.42 -2.36 16.53
N PRO A 105 5.98 -2.62 15.29
CA PRO A 105 6.33 -1.82 14.12
C PRO A 105 5.90 -0.35 14.26
N LEU A 106 4.73 -0.07 14.86
CA LEU A 106 4.29 1.32 15.08
C LEU A 106 5.23 2.05 16.05
N THR A 107 5.59 1.42 17.16
CA THR A 107 6.52 2.00 18.14
C THR A 107 7.89 2.25 17.54
N ARG A 108 8.42 1.30 16.76
CA ARG A 108 9.69 1.48 16.05
C ARG A 108 9.63 2.67 15.08
N ALA A 109 8.55 2.81 14.32
CA ALA A 109 8.38 3.93 13.40
C ALA A 109 8.30 5.28 14.12
N VAL A 110 7.55 5.34 15.22
CA VAL A 110 7.41 6.53 16.08
C VAL A 110 8.74 6.97 16.66
N LYS A 111 9.56 6.03 17.16
CA LYS A 111 10.90 6.31 17.70
C LYS A 111 11.89 6.76 16.62
N ALA A 112 11.85 6.12 15.45
CA ALA A 112 12.82 6.33 14.37
C ALA A 112 12.50 7.53 13.44
N GLY A 113 11.31 8.10 13.52
CA GLY A 113 10.88 9.12 12.54
C GLY A 113 10.65 8.56 11.16
N ALA A 114 10.13 7.33 11.10
CA ALA A 114 9.78 6.67 9.86
C ALA A 114 8.37 7.06 9.39
N ILE A 115 8.08 6.78 8.13
CA ILE A 115 6.71 6.68 7.62
C ILE A 115 6.18 5.32 8.06
N CYS A 116 5.09 5.29 8.84
CA CYS A 116 4.38 4.07 9.20
C CYS A 116 3.16 3.93 8.29
N TYR A 117 3.14 2.89 7.47
CA TYR A 117 2.06 2.59 6.54
C TYR A 117 1.23 1.42 7.05
N LEU A 118 -0.02 1.67 7.40
CA LEU A 118 -0.98 0.63 7.75
C LEU A 118 -1.82 0.29 6.50
N ASP A 119 -1.43 -0.77 5.82
CA ASP A 119 -2.07 -1.23 4.60
C ASP A 119 -3.36 -1.98 4.95
N GLU A 120 -4.47 -1.64 4.27
CA GLU A 120 -5.78 -2.24 4.48
C GLU A 120 -6.29 -2.10 5.92
N ILE A 121 -6.14 -0.91 6.52
CA ILE A 121 -6.44 -0.62 7.94
C ILE A 121 -7.84 -1.07 8.40
N VAL A 122 -8.77 -1.15 7.47
CA VAL A 122 -10.16 -1.56 7.63
C VAL A 122 -10.34 -3.04 7.91
N GLU A 123 -9.37 -3.88 7.55
CA GLU A 123 -9.34 -5.30 7.91
C GLU A 123 -8.89 -5.53 9.36
N ALA A 124 -8.23 -4.55 9.98
CA ALA A 124 -7.90 -4.62 11.40
C ALA A 124 -9.13 -4.37 12.27
N ARG A 125 -9.16 -5.04 13.42
CA ARG A 125 -10.21 -4.82 14.43
C ARG A 125 -10.20 -3.38 14.94
N THR A 126 -11.38 -2.90 15.34
CA THR A 126 -11.56 -1.52 15.79
C THR A 126 -10.71 -1.16 17.01
N ASP A 127 -10.52 -2.09 17.95
CA ASP A 127 -9.64 -1.91 19.11
C ASP A 127 -8.17 -1.70 18.71
N SER A 128 -7.69 -2.40 17.68
CA SER A 128 -6.35 -2.20 17.12
C SER A 128 -6.18 -0.86 16.40
N THR A 129 -7.23 -0.37 15.72
CA THR A 129 -7.16 0.91 14.98
C THR A 129 -7.33 2.17 15.85
N VAL A 130 -7.80 2.05 17.10
CA VAL A 130 -7.90 3.21 18.00
C VAL A 130 -6.53 3.68 18.48
N VAL A 131 -5.52 2.80 18.48
CA VAL A 131 -4.17 3.14 18.98
C VAL A 131 -3.50 4.28 18.22
N ILE A 132 -3.87 4.48 16.95
CA ILE A 132 -3.33 5.57 16.12
C ILE A 132 -3.98 6.93 16.41
N HIS A 133 -5.09 6.99 17.15
CA HIS A 133 -5.78 8.27 17.41
C HIS A 133 -4.91 9.26 18.18
N SER A 134 -4.07 8.79 19.11
CA SER A 134 -3.16 9.64 19.86
C SER A 134 -2.00 10.19 18.99
N LEU A 135 -1.68 9.50 17.90
CA LEU A 135 -0.65 9.89 16.93
C LEU A 135 -1.16 10.86 15.85
N THR A 136 -2.48 10.98 15.71
CA THR A 136 -3.13 11.90 14.76
C THR A 136 -3.59 13.22 15.40
N ASP A 137 -3.59 13.29 16.73
CA ASP A 137 -3.89 14.50 17.50
C ASP A 137 -2.64 15.40 17.63
N HIS A 138 -2.82 16.67 17.99
CA HIS A 138 -1.75 17.67 18.14
C HIS A 138 -0.62 17.24 19.10
N ARG A 139 -0.91 16.36 20.06
CA ARG A 139 0.07 15.83 21.03
C ARG A 139 1.06 14.85 20.42
N ARG A 140 0.66 14.09 19.40
CA ARG A 140 1.47 13.07 18.71
C ARG A 140 2.26 12.17 19.68
N LYS A 141 1.58 11.61 20.68
CA LYS A 141 2.17 10.68 21.67
C LYS A 141 1.64 9.27 21.45
N LEU A 142 2.50 8.27 21.60
CA LEU A 142 2.11 6.86 21.64
C LEU A 142 2.15 6.35 23.08
N THR A 143 1.02 5.88 23.60
CA THR A 143 0.94 5.27 24.92
C THR A 143 1.28 3.79 24.84
N ILE A 144 2.24 3.33 25.64
CA ILE A 144 2.59 1.92 25.82
C ILE A 144 2.07 1.50 27.19
N GLU A 145 0.81 1.09 27.24
CA GLU A 145 0.11 0.75 28.49
C GLU A 145 0.85 -0.32 29.30
N LYS A 146 1.35 -1.38 28.64
CA LYS A 146 2.08 -2.49 29.29
C LYS A 146 3.38 -2.05 29.97
N LYS A 147 3.97 -0.93 29.56
CA LYS A 147 5.17 -0.34 30.20
C LYS A 147 4.83 0.86 31.09
N GLY A 148 3.56 1.28 31.15
CA GLY A 148 3.13 2.47 31.88
C GLY A 148 3.81 3.76 31.41
N MET A 149 4.13 3.87 30.10
CA MET A 149 4.87 5.02 29.56
C MET A 149 4.21 5.61 28.32
N GLU A 150 4.54 6.87 28.03
CA GLU A 150 4.20 7.55 26.78
C GLU A 150 5.48 7.92 26.02
N ILE A 151 5.42 7.81 24.70
CA ILE A 151 6.51 8.16 23.79
C ILE A 151 6.05 9.32 22.92
N GLU A 152 6.81 10.42 22.90
CA GLU A 152 6.60 11.50 21.95
C GLU A 152 7.10 11.09 20.56
N ALA A 153 6.23 11.22 19.56
CA ALA A 153 6.58 10.87 18.19
C ALA A 153 7.71 11.75 17.66
N HIS A 154 8.62 11.13 16.91
CA HIS A 154 9.66 11.86 16.22
C HIS A 154 9.07 12.94 15.30
N GLU A 155 9.79 14.05 15.15
CA GLU A 155 9.33 15.17 14.33
C GLU A 155 9.05 14.74 12.90
N ASP A 156 9.93 13.89 12.35
CA ASP A 156 9.83 13.28 11.02
C ASP A 156 8.84 12.11 10.90
N PHE A 157 8.25 11.62 12.00
CA PHE A 157 7.29 10.51 11.94
C PHE A 157 6.05 10.90 11.13
N MET A 158 5.60 10.01 10.25
CA MET A 158 4.36 10.21 9.51
C MET A 158 3.51 8.94 9.55
N LEU A 159 2.23 9.10 9.83
CA LEU A 159 1.26 8.01 9.75
C LEU A 159 0.55 8.05 8.40
N VAL A 160 0.53 6.92 7.71
CA VAL A 160 -0.21 6.73 6.47
C VAL A 160 -1.06 5.48 6.56
N ILE A 161 -2.28 5.54 6.06
CA ILE A 161 -3.19 4.40 6.00
C ILE A 161 -3.71 4.22 4.57
N SER A 162 -3.97 2.99 4.14
CA SER A 162 -4.72 2.75 2.90
C SER A 162 -6.13 2.26 3.16
N TYR A 163 -7.02 2.59 2.23
CA TYR A 163 -8.42 2.27 2.28
C TYR A 163 -8.96 2.06 0.87
N ASN A 164 -9.62 0.93 0.63
CA ASN A 164 -10.23 0.60 -0.66
C ASN A 164 -11.76 0.80 -0.56
N PRO A 165 -12.30 1.99 -0.89
CA PRO A 165 -13.73 2.24 -0.81
C PRO A 165 -14.54 1.30 -1.69
N GLY A 166 -15.65 0.76 -1.16
CA GLY A 166 -16.60 -0.07 -1.91
C GLY A 166 -16.22 -1.54 -2.06
N TYR A 167 -15.08 -1.95 -1.49
CA TYR A 167 -14.64 -3.36 -1.46
C TYR A 167 -15.25 -4.16 -0.31
N GLN A 168 -15.69 -3.47 0.74
CA GLN A 168 -16.04 -4.07 2.01
C GLN A 168 -17.54 -4.11 2.22
N THR A 169 -18.00 -5.14 2.94
CA THR A 169 -19.34 -5.13 3.52
C THR A 169 -19.53 -3.82 4.29
N VAL A 170 -20.73 -3.23 4.21
CA VAL A 170 -21.08 -1.95 4.88
C VAL A 170 -20.69 -1.92 6.37
N LEU A 171 -20.48 -3.10 6.97
CA LEU A 171 -20.11 -3.31 8.36
C LEU A 171 -18.62 -3.03 8.69
N LYS A 172 -17.71 -3.09 7.70
CA LYS A 172 -16.26 -2.87 7.88
C LYS A 172 -15.79 -1.54 7.26
N ASP A 173 -16.38 -0.42 7.66
CA ASP A 173 -15.93 0.90 7.22
C ASP A 173 -15.22 1.67 8.35
N LEU A 174 -14.29 2.57 8.00
CA LEU A 174 -13.71 3.49 8.99
C LEU A 174 -14.78 4.46 9.49
N LYS A 175 -14.88 4.60 10.81
CA LYS A 175 -15.74 5.60 11.45
C LYS A 175 -15.42 7.01 10.90
N PRO A 176 -16.42 7.87 10.69
CA PRO A 176 -16.20 9.26 10.25
C PRO A 176 -15.20 10.03 11.11
N SER A 177 -15.20 9.78 12.43
CA SER A 177 -14.25 10.38 13.37
C SER A 177 -12.79 9.96 13.15
N THR A 178 -12.54 8.76 12.61
CA THR A 178 -11.21 8.35 12.16
C THR A 178 -10.88 9.01 10.83
N LYS A 179 -11.82 9.03 9.87
CA LYS A 179 -11.60 9.63 8.54
C LYS A 179 -11.21 11.12 8.61
N GLN A 180 -11.87 11.89 9.47
CA GLN A 180 -11.61 13.34 9.62
C GLN A 180 -10.27 13.70 10.27
N ARG A 181 -9.45 12.70 10.64
CA ARG A 181 -8.09 12.91 11.18
C ARG A 181 -7.00 12.86 10.10
N PHE A 182 -7.37 12.58 8.85
CA PHE A 182 -6.44 12.38 7.75
C PHE A 182 -6.70 13.34 6.59
N VAL A 183 -5.62 13.76 5.94
CA VAL A 183 -5.67 14.30 4.58
C VAL A 183 -5.80 13.12 3.62
N ALA A 184 -6.75 13.16 2.70
CA ALA A 184 -6.99 12.06 1.77
C ALA A 184 -6.43 12.35 0.37
N ILE A 185 -5.78 11.35 -0.23
CA ILE A 185 -5.39 11.33 -1.63
C ILE A 185 -6.18 10.21 -2.31
N ASN A 186 -6.90 10.55 -3.38
CA ASN A 186 -7.67 9.57 -4.15
C ASN A 186 -6.84 9.11 -5.35
N PHE A 187 -6.67 7.80 -5.43
CA PHE A 187 -6.10 7.05 -6.54
C PHE A 187 -7.22 6.36 -7.30
N ASP A 188 -7.01 6.24 -8.59
CA ASP A 188 -7.78 5.39 -9.48
C ASP A 188 -6.82 4.66 -10.42
N PHE A 189 -7.33 3.85 -11.34
CA PHE A 189 -6.49 3.31 -12.40
C PHE A 189 -5.94 4.44 -13.28
N PRO A 190 -4.66 4.36 -13.69
CA PRO A 190 -4.05 5.44 -14.44
C PRO A 190 -4.73 5.70 -15.79
N PRO A 191 -4.61 6.93 -16.34
CA PRO A 191 -4.90 7.19 -17.74
C PRO A 191 -4.12 6.24 -18.64
N GLU A 192 -4.68 5.88 -19.79
CA GLU A 192 -4.10 4.90 -20.71
C GLU A 192 -2.63 5.15 -21.03
N GLU A 193 -2.27 6.38 -21.39
CA GLU A 193 -0.89 6.78 -21.69
C GLU A 193 0.07 6.49 -20.54
N ILE A 194 -0.35 6.74 -19.30
CA ILE A 194 0.45 6.49 -18.09
C ILE A 194 0.50 4.99 -17.80
N GLU A 195 -0.63 4.30 -17.92
CA GLU A 195 -0.70 2.87 -17.65
C GLU A 195 0.20 2.07 -18.60
N ARG A 196 0.24 2.43 -19.89
CA ARG A 196 1.18 1.82 -20.85
C ARG A 196 2.64 2.02 -20.45
N LYS A 197 3.02 3.23 -20.01
CA LYS A 197 4.39 3.49 -19.51
C LYS A 197 4.72 2.61 -18.31
N ILE A 198 3.77 2.48 -17.37
CA ILE A 198 3.93 1.62 -16.20
C ILE A 198 4.18 0.17 -16.64
N LEU A 199 3.36 -0.37 -17.55
CA LEU A 199 3.55 -1.73 -18.08
C LEU A 199 4.92 -1.91 -18.73
N MET A 200 5.32 -0.98 -19.60
CA MET A 200 6.59 -1.07 -20.32
C MET A 200 7.81 -0.95 -19.40
N ASN A 201 7.69 -0.23 -18.28
CA ASN A 201 8.74 -0.15 -17.27
C ASN A 201 8.80 -1.42 -16.41
N GLU A 202 7.65 -1.91 -15.94
CA GLU A 202 7.58 -3.08 -15.06
C GLU A 202 7.81 -4.41 -15.80
N VAL A 203 7.61 -4.44 -17.12
CA VAL A 203 7.87 -5.61 -18.00
C VAL A 203 8.92 -5.24 -19.05
N PRO A 204 10.22 -5.38 -18.74
CA PRO A 204 11.29 -5.08 -19.68
C PRO A 204 11.17 -5.89 -20.98
N GLY A 205 11.24 -5.21 -22.12
CA GLY A 205 11.15 -5.84 -23.44
C GLY A 205 9.73 -6.05 -23.96
N LEU A 206 8.70 -5.63 -23.23
CA LEU A 206 7.32 -5.67 -23.73
C LEU A 206 7.16 -4.73 -24.93
N ALA A 207 6.66 -5.27 -26.05
CA ALA A 207 6.42 -4.48 -27.25
C ALA A 207 5.36 -3.39 -26.99
N PRO A 208 5.53 -2.15 -27.50
CA PRO A 208 4.57 -1.06 -27.30
C PRO A 208 3.13 -1.41 -27.73
N GLU A 209 2.99 -2.19 -28.80
CA GLU A 209 1.68 -2.64 -29.30
C GLU A 209 0.99 -3.58 -28.30
N ILE A 210 1.72 -4.53 -27.72
CA ILE A 210 1.19 -5.44 -26.69
C ILE A 210 0.77 -4.64 -25.46
N ALA A 211 1.58 -3.66 -25.04
CA ALA A 211 1.22 -2.79 -23.92
C ALA A 211 -0.07 -2.01 -24.20
N HIS A 212 -0.24 -1.49 -25.42
CA HIS A 212 -1.47 -0.83 -25.85
C HIS A 212 -2.68 -1.80 -25.83
N GLN A 213 -2.55 -3.00 -26.41
CA GLN A 213 -3.62 -4.00 -26.42
C GLN A 213 -4.02 -4.45 -25.00
N LEU A 214 -3.04 -4.70 -24.12
CA LEU A 214 -3.29 -5.07 -22.72
C LEU A 214 -4.05 -3.98 -21.97
N VAL A 215 -3.62 -2.72 -22.11
CA VAL A 215 -4.29 -1.59 -21.44
C VAL A 215 -5.69 -1.37 -22.02
N ALA A 216 -5.86 -1.43 -23.34
CA ALA A 216 -7.17 -1.30 -23.98
C ALA A 216 -8.14 -2.40 -23.52
N ALA A 217 -7.70 -3.66 -23.52
CA ALA A 217 -8.49 -4.79 -23.03
C ALA A 217 -8.84 -4.64 -21.54
N GLY A 218 -7.85 -4.30 -20.70
CA GLY A 218 -8.05 -4.03 -19.27
C GLY A 218 -9.05 -2.92 -19.00
N ARG A 219 -8.95 -1.80 -19.73
CA ARG A 219 -9.88 -0.66 -19.59
C ARG A 219 -11.31 -1.04 -19.94
N LYS A 220 -11.52 -1.83 -20.98
CA LYS A 220 -12.85 -2.37 -21.33
C LYS A 220 -13.35 -3.35 -20.27
N ALA A 221 -12.50 -4.25 -19.79
CA ALA A 221 -12.84 -5.22 -18.75
C ALA A 221 -13.26 -4.54 -17.43
N ARG A 222 -12.67 -3.39 -17.06
CA ARG A 222 -13.08 -2.60 -15.89
C ARG A 222 -14.54 -2.14 -15.94
N LEU A 223 -15.12 -1.96 -17.13
CA LEU A 223 -16.53 -1.55 -17.30
C LEU A 223 -17.52 -2.66 -16.91
N LEU A 224 -17.07 -3.91 -16.89
CA LEU A 224 -17.88 -5.05 -16.43
C LEU A 224 -18.09 -5.04 -14.91
N LYS A 225 -17.37 -4.19 -14.16
CA LYS A 225 -17.66 -3.95 -12.73
C LYS A 225 -19.09 -3.50 -12.49
N ASP A 226 -19.62 -2.64 -13.36
CA ASP A 226 -21.00 -2.17 -13.26
C ASP A 226 -22.03 -3.24 -13.69
N HIS A 227 -21.55 -4.40 -14.15
CA HIS A 227 -22.36 -5.49 -14.74
C HIS A 227 -22.21 -6.83 -14.00
N GLY A 228 -21.61 -6.84 -12.80
CA GLY A 228 -21.57 -8.03 -11.94
C GLY A 228 -20.18 -8.48 -11.49
N LEU A 229 -19.09 -7.92 -12.05
CA LEU A 229 -17.76 -8.21 -11.49
C LEU A 229 -17.60 -7.57 -10.11
N GLU A 230 -17.14 -8.37 -9.15
CA GLU A 230 -16.81 -7.88 -7.80
C GLU A 230 -15.61 -6.92 -7.84
N GLU A 231 -14.62 -7.23 -8.68
CA GLU A 231 -13.40 -6.45 -8.85
C GLU A 231 -13.17 -6.02 -10.29
N ALA A 232 -12.65 -4.80 -10.44
CA ALA A 232 -12.19 -4.31 -11.74
C ALA A 232 -10.75 -4.78 -12.01
N THR A 233 -10.43 -5.04 -13.28
CA THR A 233 -9.07 -5.46 -13.68
C THR A 233 -8.01 -4.45 -13.27
N SER A 234 -7.15 -4.85 -12.33
CA SER A 234 -6.11 -3.98 -11.78
C SER A 234 -4.93 -3.78 -12.72
N THR A 235 -4.17 -2.69 -12.55
CA THR A 235 -2.89 -2.49 -13.27
C THR A 235 -1.91 -3.63 -12.97
N ARG A 236 -1.95 -4.21 -11.77
CA ARG A 236 -1.16 -5.40 -11.42
C ARG A 236 -1.49 -6.60 -12.31
N ALA A 237 -2.77 -6.86 -12.59
CA ALA A 237 -3.18 -7.94 -13.48
C ALA A 237 -2.63 -7.75 -14.90
N LEU A 238 -2.58 -6.50 -15.38
CA LEU A 238 -1.98 -6.16 -16.68
C LEU A 238 -0.45 -6.39 -16.70
N VAL A 239 0.25 -6.03 -15.63
CA VAL A 239 1.69 -6.31 -15.48
C VAL A 239 1.95 -7.82 -15.48
N TYR A 240 1.10 -8.61 -14.80
CA TYR A 240 1.20 -10.07 -14.82
C TYR A 240 0.95 -10.63 -16.22
N ALA A 241 -0.09 -10.18 -16.92
CA ALA A 241 -0.35 -10.59 -18.30
C ALA A 241 0.85 -10.28 -19.22
N GLY A 242 1.39 -9.06 -19.16
CA GLY A 242 2.59 -8.67 -19.91
C GLY A 242 3.81 -9.53 -19.56
N SER A 243 4.01 -9.85 -18.29
CA SER A 243 5.11 -10.72 -17.83
C SER A 243 4.98 -12.14 -18.36
N MET A 244 3.77 -12.70 -18.40
CA MET A 244 3.50 -14.03 -18.96
C MET A 244 3.74 -14.06 -20.47
N ILE A 245 3.37 -12.99 -21.20
CA ILE A 245 3.71 -12.83 -22.63
C ILE A 245 5.23 -12.75 -22.81
N GLY A 246 5.92 -11.97 -21.98
CA GLY A 246 7.38 -11.89 -21.97
C GLY A 246 8.07 -13.22 -21.69
N ALA A 247 7.42 -14.12 -20.96
CA ALA A 247 7.87 -15.50 -20.73
C ALA A 247 7.55 -16.47 -21.89
N GLY A 248 6.94 -15.99 -22.98
CA GLY A 248 6.66 -16.76 -24.19
C GLY A 248 5.26 -17.38 -24.25
N LEU A 249 4.36 -17.04 -23.34
CA LEU A 249 2.97 -17.48 -23.41
C LEU A 249 2.21 -16.68 -24.50
N ASP A 250 1.24 -17.31 -25.17
CA ASP A 250 0.42 -16.58 -26.13
C ASP A 250 -0.42 -15.50 -25.42
N PRO A 251 -0.68 -14.34 -26.07
CA PRO A 251 -1.34 -13.21 -25.42
C PRO A 251 -2.73 -13.51 -24.85
N VAL A 252 -3.52 -14.32 -25.55
CA VAL A 252 -4.88 -14.66 -25.12
C VAL A 252 -4.84 -15.51 -23.86
N THR A 253 -4.03 -16.58 -23.82
CA THR A 253 -3.85 -17.41 -22.61
C THR A 253 -3.25 -16.60 -21.47
N ALA A 254 -2.28 -15.72 -21.74
CA ALA A 254 -1.69 -14.84 -20.72
C ALA A 254 -2.73 -13.92 -20.07
N CYS A 255 -3.60 -13.30 -20.86
CA CYS A 255 -4.72 -12.52 -20.35
C CYS A 255 -5.72 -13.40 -19.59
N GLN A 256 -6.03 -14.61 -20.06
CA GLN A 256 -6.95 -15.50 -19.36
C GLN A 256 -6.48 -15.81 -17.94
N VAL A 257 -5.22 -16.23 -17.78
CA VAL A 257 -4.69 -16.63 -16.47
C VAL A 257 -4.41 -15.45 -15.54
N ALA A 258 -4.14 -14.25 -16.07
CA ALA A 258 -3.76 -13.09 -15.27
C ALA A 258 -4.91 -12.09 -15.03
N MET A 259 -5.84 -11.95 -15.98
CA MET A 259 -6.91 -10.95 -15.95
C MET A 259 -8.30 -11.56 -15.76
N VAL A 260 -8.55 -12.80 -16.20
CA VAL A 260 -9.91 -13.38 -16.16
C VAL A 260 -10.07 -14.32 -14.97
N ASN A 261 -9.31 -15.42 -14.95
CA ASN A 261 -9.43 -16.45 -13.91
C ASN A 261 -9.29 -15.93 -12.46
N PRO A 262 -8.46 -14.91 -12.16
CA PRO A 262 -8.38 -14.39 -10.79
C PRO A 262 -9.54 -13.49 -10.36
N ILE A 263 -10.34 -12.98 -11.30
CA ILE A 263 -11.34 -11.92 -11.03
C ILE A 263 -12.75 -12.49 -10.95
N THR A 264 -13.03 -13.62 -11.61
CA THR A 264 -14.37 -14.20 -11.61
C THR A 264 -14.35 -15.71 -11.75
N ASP A 265 -15.22 -16.38 -10.99
CA ASP A 265 -15.58 -17.79 -11.15
C ASP A 265 -16.90 -17.97 -11.94
N ASP A 266 -17.55 -16.86 -12.31
CA ASP A 266 -18.78 -16.87 -13.11
C ASP A 266 -18.43 -17.10 -14.59
N ILE A 267 -19.04 -18.13 -15.18
CA ILE A 267 -18.75 -18.57 -16.55
C ILE A 267 -19.15 -17.48 -17.56
N GLU A 268 -20.30 -16.83 -17.40
CA GLU A 268 -20.79 -15.82 -18.34
C GLU A 268 -19.90 -14.55 -18.29
N LEU A 269 -19.49 -14.13 -17.09
CA LEU A 269 -18.56 -13.01 -16.93
C LEU A 269 -17.16 -13.35 -17.47
N ALA A 270 -16.68 -14.57 -17.23
CA ALA A 270 -15.41 -15.04 -17.77
C ALA A 270 -15.42 -15.05 -19.31
N GLU A 271 -16.49 -15.55 -19.93
CA GLU A 271 -16.68 -15.53 -21.38
C GLU A 271 -16.69 -14.09 -21.92
N ALA A 272 -17.46 -13.18 -21.30
CA ALA A 272 -17.49 -11.78 -21.71
C ALA A 272 -16.12 -11.09 -21.60
N MET A 273 -15.34 -11.38 -20.55
CA MET A 273 -13.97 -10.88 -20.42
C MET A 273 -13.05 -11.48 -21.50
N MET A 274 -13.21 -12.77 -21.82
CA MET A 274 -12.43 -13.41 -22.88
C MET A 274 -12.76 -12.87 -24.27
N GLU A 275 -14.02 -12.53 -24.56
CA GLU A 275 -14.41 -11.85 -25.80
C GLU A 275 -13.72 -10.49 -25.93
N ILE A 276 -13.63 -9.72 -24.83
CA ILE A 276 -12.87 -8.46 -24.80
C ILE A 276 -11.40 -8.72 -25.11
N VAL A 277 -10.77 -9.72 -24.49
CA VAL A 277 -9.37 -10.07 -24.75
C VAL A 277 -9.17 -10.45 -26.22
N GLN A 278 -9.97 -11.36 -26.74
CA GLN A 278 -9.88 -11.84 -28.12
C GLN A 278 -10.07 -10.70 -29.12
N ALA A 279 -10.98 -9.76 -28.87
CA ALA A 279 -11.18 -8.61 -29.75
C ALA A 279 -9.95 -7.69 -29.90
N HIS A 280 -9.00 -7.71 -28.95
CA HIS A 280 -7.77 -6.91 -29.03
C HIS A 280 -6.56 -7.68 -29.54
N PHE A 281 -6.52 -9.01 -29.34
CA PHE A 281 -5.37 -9.85 -29.70
C PHE A 281 -5.60 -10.76 -30.92
N ALA A 282 -6.83 -10.90 -31.40
CA ALA A 282 -7.14 -11.61 -32.63
C ALA A 282 -6.91 -10.69 -33.84
N ALA A 283 -5.67 -10.65 -34.31
CA ALA A 283 -5.27 -10.14 -35.62
C ALA A 283 -4.29 -11.13 -36.28
#